data_AF-A0A846SV27-F1
#
_entry.id   AF-A0A846SV27-F1
#
_cell.length_a   1.000
_cell.length_b   1.000
_cell.length_c   1.000
_cell.angle_alpha   90.00
_cell.angle_beta   90.00
_cell.angle_gamma   90.00
#
_symmetry.space_group_name_H-M   'P 1'
#
loop_
_entity.id
_entity.type
_entity.pdbx_description
1 polymer ?
#
loop_
_entity_poly.entity_id
_entity_poly.type
_entity_poly.pdbx_seq_one_letter_code
_entity_poly.pdbx_strand_id
1 'polypeptide(L)'
;MSDPNTIPEVKTIAEVERIVNGSGLWDGTGVIEFSDDGVTWTPAWSPTDDIAHPQFARVAVHRKDVRIPTTAIIRWDEQFPEASEEWAGKWLRSPMRHFGRTVRMVAYRQTFRELLGNVRIEDEADERVTGLVATEAKAPTGDRDWAAEFAAAETREQLDELDSEARAAKVLKPNAAGTALHLALTTRRRALTATEPEDAWTPAEHVASQRPAPRDYLPPANRAERRKAARKKGGKR
;
A
#
# COMPACT_ATOMS: atom_id res chain seq x y z
N MET A 1 26.71 -0.45 3.65
CA MET A 1 26.26 -1.82 3.40
C MET A 1 24.75 -1.74 3.29
N SER A 2 24.22 -1.77 2.07
CA SER A 2 22.78 -1.72 1.85
C SER A 2 22.25 -3.13 2.06
N ASP A 3 21.40 -3.32 3.06
CA ASP A 3 20.79 -4.63 3.32
C ASP A 3 20.08 -5.11 2.05
N PRO A 4 20.23 -6.40 1.67
CA PRO A 4 19.54 -6.97 0.54
C PRO A 4 18.04 -6.79 0.77
N ASN A 5 17.35 -6.31 -0.27
CA ASN A 5 15.91 -6.03 -0.31
C ASN A 5 15.15 -7.26 0.24
N THR A 6 14.87 -7.24 1.54
CA THR A 6 14.34 -8.40 2.26
C THR A 6 12.85 -8.42 1.97
N ILE A 7 12.45 -9.31 1.07
CA ILE A 7 11.05 -9.54 0.74
C ILE A 7 10.32 -9.77 2.07
N PRO A 8 9.23 -9.03 2.36
CA PRO A 8 8.49 -9.19 3.59
C PRO A 8 8.01 -10.62 3.71
N GLU A 9 8.34 -11.29 4.81
CA GLU A 9 7.89 -12.65 5.05
C GLU A 9 6.37 -12.68 5.12
N VAL A 10 5.73 -13.52 4.31
CA VAL A 10 4.28 -13.67 4.27
C VAL A 10 3.90 -14.74 5.29
N LYS A 11 3.10 -14.37 6.30
CA LYS A 11 2.58 -15.30 7.32
C LYS A 11 1.07 -15.29 7.36
N THR A 12 0.49 -16.41 7.77
CA THR A 12 -0.93 -16.50 8.10
C THR A 12 -1.22 -15.76 9.41
N ILE A 13 -2.49 -15.42 9.62
CA ILE A 13 -2.90 -14.70 10.84
C ILE A 13 -2.76 -15.56 12.08
N ALA A 14 -3.01 -16.87 11.96
CA ALA A 14 -2.79 -17.82 13.04
C ALA A 14 -1.30 -17.88 13.45
N GLU A 15 -0.37 -17.73 12.51
CA GLU A 15 1.06 -17.70 12.82
C GLU A 15 1.47 -16.42 13.52
N VAL A 16 0.95 -15.27 13.10
CA VAL A 16 1.21 -14.01 13.79
C VAL A 16 0.66 -14.05 15.22
N GLU A 17 -0.57 -14.53 15.41
CA GLU A 17 -1.15 -14.70 16.75
C GLU A 17 -0.32 -15.69 17.59
N ARG A 18 0.20 -16.77 16.99
CA ARG A 18 1.10 -17.70 17.67
C ARG A 18 2.40 -17.05 18.12
N ILE A 19 3.02 -16.23 17.29
CA ILE A 19 4.26 -15.49 17.63
C ILE A 19 3.99 -14.50 18.77
N VAL A 20 2.93 -13.70 18.64
CA VAL A 20 2.54 -12.70 19.63
C VAL A 20 2.23 -13.35 20.97
N ASN A 21 1.41 -14.41 20.98
CA ASN A 21 1.04 -15.11 22.20
C ASN A 21 2.23 -15.88 22.80
N GLY A 22 3.06 -16.48 21.96
CA GLY A 22 4.26 -17.22 22.36
C GLY A 22 5.38 -16.34 22.94
N SER A 23 5.35 -15.04 22.67
CA SER A 23 6.33 -14.09 23.21
C SER A 23 6.23 -13.89 24.73
N GLY A 24 5.07 -14.21 25.32
CA GLY A 24 4.78 -13.92 26.72
C GLY A 24 4.54 -12.43 27.04
N LEU A 25 4.71 -11.53 26.07
CA LEU A 25 4.53 -10.07 26.21
C LEU A 25 3.09 -9.61 25.96
N TRP A 26 2.26 -10.43 25.32
CA TRP A 26 0.86 -10.12 25.06
C TRP A 26 0.01 -10.15 26.34
N ASP A 27 -0.83 -9.13 26.51
CA ASP A 27 -1.69 -8.94 27.69
C ASP A 27 -3.19 -8.81 27.34
N GLY A 28 -3.54 -9.12 26.09
CA GLY A 28 -4.93 -9.08 25.62
C GLY A 28 -5.15 -8.14 24.44
N THR A 29 -6.30 -8.34 23.80
CA THR A 29 -6.75 -7.53 22.67
C THR A 29 -8.14 -7.03 23.00
N GLY A 30 -8.36 -5.73 22.86
CA GLY A 30 -9.65 -5.09 23.06
C GLY A 30 -10.67 -5.54 22.02
N VAL A 31 -11.93 -5.17 22.26
CA VAL A 31 -13.00 -5.41 21.30
C VAL A 31 -12.70 -4.62 20.03
N ILE A 32 -12.91 -5.24 18.87
CA ILE A 32 -12.84 -4.53 17.59
C ILE A 32 -14.09 -3.67 17.49
N GLU A 33 -13.89 -2.38 17.22
CA GLU A 33 -14.99 -1.44 17.05
C GLU A 33 -14.96 -0.87 15.64
N PHE A 34 -16.16 -0.56 15.14
CA PHE A 34 -16.42 -0.07 13.80
C PHE A 34 -17.10 1.29 13.86
N SER A 35 -16.93 2.10 12.82
CA SER A 35 -17.50 3.44 12.75
C SER A 35 -17.72 3.87 11.29
N ASP A 36 -18.71 4.72 11.05
CA ASP A 36 -18.92 5.45 9.80
C ASP A 36 -18.23 6.82 9.78
N ASP A 37 -18.22 7.51 10.90
CA ASP A 37 -17.78 8.91 11.03
C ASP A 37 -16.40 9.07 11.72
N GLY A 38 -15.84 7.99 12.26
CA GLY A 38 -14.62 7.97 13.06
C GLY A 38 -14.79 8.52 14.49
N VAL A 39 -16.02 8.88 14.89
CA VAL A 39 -16.36 9.49 16.18
C VAL A 39 -17.20 8.53 17.03
N THR A 40 -18.21 7.91 16.43
CA THR A 40 -19.12 6.96 17.07
C THR A 40 -18.66 5.55 16.77
N TRP A 41 -18.33 4.80 17.81
CA TRP A 41 -17.73 3.47 17.67
C TRP A 41 -18.65 2.40 18.24
N THR A 42 -18.89 1.34 17.47
CA THR A 42 -19.76 0.23 17.86
C THR A 42 -19.02 -1.11 17.72
N PRO A 43 -19.22 -2.07 18.64
CA PRO A 43 -18.59 -3.39 18.54
C PRO A 43 -19.22 -4.27 17.43
N ALA A 44 -20.40 -3.88 16.94
CA ALA A 44 -21.11 -4.56 15.88
C ALA A 44 -21.56 -3.54 14.82
N TRP A 45 -21.48 -3.95 13.56
CA TRP A 45 -21.95 -3.16 12.42
C TRP A 45 -23.18 -3.83 11.82
N SER A 46 -24.25 -3.05 11.63
CA SER A 46 -25.41 -3.49 10.87
C SER A 46 -25.44 -2.69 9.57
N PRO A 47 -25.30 -3.33 8.40
CA PRO A 47 -25.45 -2.65 7.12
C PRO A 47 -26.81 -1.95 7.03
N THR A 48 -26.81 -0.75 6.43
CA THR A 48 -28.02 0.00 6.05
C THR A 48 -28.02 0.21 4.53
N ASP A 49 -29.15 0.64 3.98
CA ASP A 49 -29.26 0.94 2.54
C ASP A 49 -28.29 2.04 2.10
N ASP A 50 -28.01 3.00 2.99
CA ASP A 50 -27.08 4.10 2.74
C ASP A 50 -25.61 3.71 2.97
N ILE A 51 -25.34 2.77 3.89
CA ILE A 51 -23.99 2.38 4.31
C ILE A 51 -23.88 0.87 4.45
N ALA A 52 -23.39 0.23 3.38
CA ALA A 52 -23.24 -1.22 3.31
C ALA A 52 -22.11 -1.78 4.21
N HIS A 53 -21.10 -0.97 4.51
CA HIS A 53 -19.93 -1.37 5.29
C HIS A 53 -19.41 -0.23 6.18
N PRO A 54 -18.75 -0.55 7.31
CA PRO A 54 -18.13 0.48 8.13
C PRO A 54 -17.01 1.18 7.35
N GLN A 55 -16.80 2.46 7.64
CA GLN A 55 -15.76 3.29 7.02
C GLN A 55 -14.44 3.21 7.80
N PHE A 56 -14.52 2.94 9.10
CA PHE A 56 -13.39 2.86 10.00
C PHE A 56 -13.50 1.61 10.88
N ALA A 57 -12.35 1.05 11.21
CA ALA A 57 -12.22 0.03 12.24
C ALA A 57 -11.09 0.42 13.18
N ARG A 58 -11.24 0.08 14.46
CA ARG A 58 -10.18 0.25 15.46
C ARG A 58 -10.09 -0.94 16.39
N VAL A 59 -8.92 -1.13 16.95
CA VAL A 59 -8.70 -2.09 18.04
C VAL A 59 -7.51 -1.66 18.89
N ALA A 60 -7.61 -1.90 20.19
CA ALA A 60 -6.53 -1.69 21.14
C ALA A 60 -5.84 -3.01 21.46
N VAL A 61 -4.51 -3.04 21.43
CA VAL A 61 -3.70 -4.21 21.82
C VAL A 61 -2.89 -3.85 23.07
N HIS A 62 -2.94 -4.73 24.06
CA HIS A 62 -2.24 -4.58 25.32
C HIS A 62 -0.96 -5.42 25.34
N ARG A 63 0.11 -4.82 25.85
CA ARG A 63 1.43 -5.41 25.96
C ARG A 63 1.95 -5.16 27.37
N LYS A 64 2.45 -6.20 28.05
CA LYS A 64 2.71 -6.19 29.51
C LYS A 64 3.73 -5.15 29.97
N ASP A 65 4.70 -4.80 29.11
CA ASP A 65 5.74 -3.82 29.36
C ASP A 65 5.34 -2.39 28.92
N VAL A 66 4.15 -2.20 28.35
CA VAL A 66 3.65 -0.90 27.90
C VAL A 66 2.38 -0.53 28.65
N ARG A 67 2.44 0.59 29.39
CA ARG A 67 1.30 1.07 30.19
C ARG A 67 0.08 1.49 29.37
N ILE A 68 0.30 2.08 28.20
CA ILE A 68 -0.76 2.61 27.33
C ILE A 68 -0.93 1.63 26.17
N PRO A 69 -2.13 1.07 25.96
CA PRO A 69 -2.34 0.15 24.84
C PRO A 69 -2.13 0.87 23.51
N THR A 70 -1.64 0.13 22.52
CA THR A 70 -1.52 0.65 21.17
C THR A 70 -2.87 0.49 20.49
N THR A 71 -3.44 1.61 20.04
CA THR A 71 -4.71 1.62 19.30
C THR A 71 -4.41 1.84 17.82
N ALA A 72 -4.74 0.85 16.99
CA ALA A 72 -4.70 1.01 15.54
C ALA A 72 -6.08 1.44 15.03
N ILE A 73 -6.08 2.33 14.05
CA ILE A 73 -7.26 2.77 13.33
C ILE A 73 -6.95 2.64 11.84
N ILE A 74 -7.85 2.03 11.08
CA ILE A 74 -7.74 1.89 9.62
C ILE A 74 -9.03 2.37 8.96
N ARG A 75 -8.91 2.76 7.68
CA ARG A 75 -10.05 3.13 6.83
C ARG A 75 -10.36 2.02 5.85
N TRP A 76 -11.63 1.86 5.50
CA TRP A 76 -12.07 0.88 4.52
C TRP A 76 -11.42 1.14 3.16
N ASP A 77 -11.52 2.36 2.66
CA ASP A 77 -11.00 2.77 1.35
C ASP A 77 -9.48 2.59 1.20
N GLU A 78 -8.73 2.56 2.31
CA GLU A 78 -7.28 2.36 2.30
C GLU A 78 -6.89 0.88 2.25
N GLN A 79 -7.78 -0.01 2.68
CA GLN A 79 -7.50 -1.43 2.88
C GLN A 79 -8.30 -2.35 1.96
N PHE A 80 -9.35 -1.82 1.32
CA PHE A 80 -10.21 -2.58 0.43
C PHE A 80 -9.43 -3.02 -0.82
N PRO A 81 -9.41 -4.33 -1.16
CA PRO A 81 -8.62 -4.84 -2.27
C PRO A 81 -9.32 -4.62 -3.62
N GLU A 82 -9.29 -3.40 -4.13
CA GLU A 82 -9.92 -3.05 -5.42
C GLU A 82 -9.29 -3.77 -6.62
N ALA A 83 -8.04 -4.21 -6.51
CA ALA A 83 -7.30 -4.82 -7.61
C ALA A 83 -7.77 -6.24 -7.98
N SER A 84 -8.53 -6.92 -7.12
CA SER A 84 -9.00 -8.28 -7.34
C SER A 84 -10.51 -8.38 -7.10
N GLU A 85 -11.29 -8.58 -8.16
CA GLU A 85 -12.76 -8.69 -8.07
C GLU A 85 -13.20 -9.86 -7.18
N GLU A 86 -12.51 -11.00 -7.27
CA GLU A 86 -12.80 -12.18 -6.44
C GLU A 86 -12.60 -11.83 -4.95
N TRP A 87 -11.56 -11.06 -4.66
CA TRP A 87 -11.22 -10.72 -3.30
C TRP A 87 -12.08 -9.61 -2.71
N ALA A 88 -12.35 -8.57 -3.50
CA ALA A 88 -13.33 -7.55 -3.22
C ALA A 88 -14.70 -8.18 -2.91
N GLY A 89 -15.11 -9.20 -3.68
CA GLY A 89 -16.34 -9.95 -3.44
C GLY A 89 -16.40 -10.66 -2.08
N LYS A 90 -15.27 -11.21 -1.60
CA LYS A 90 -15.17 -11.81 -0.26
C LYS A 90 -15.31 -10.75 0.84
N TRP A 91 -14.67 -9.59 0.68
CA TRP A 91 -14.77 -8.47 1.60
C TRP A 91 -16.20 -7.92 1.68
N LEU A 92 -16.86 -7.71 0.54
CA LEU A 92 -18.24 -7.23 0.48
C LEU A 92 -19.24 -8.21 1.10
N ARG A 93 -18.99 -9.52 0.99
CA ARG A 93 -19.85 -10.55 1.60
C ARG A 93 -19.71 -10.62 3.12
N SER A 94 -18.57 -10.20 3.67
CA SER A 94 -18.28 -10.31 5.10
C SER A 94 -17.41 -9.14 5.59
N PRO A 95 -17.92 -7.89 5.53
CA PRO A 95 -17.11 -6.69 5.71
C PRO A 95 -16.50 -6.62 7.11
N MET A 96 -17.29 -6.87 8.15
CA MET A 96 -16.81 -6.87 9.53
C MET A 96 -15.71 -7.90 9.78
N ARG A 97 -15.82 -9.09 9.17
CA ARG A 97 -14.88 -10.18 9.40
C ARG A 97 -13.51 -9.84 8.82
N HIS A 98 -13.48 -9.40 7.56
CA HIS A 98 -12.23 -9.07 6.89
C HIS A 98 -11.61 -7.80 7.46
N PHE A 99 -12.40 -6.74 7.60
CA PHE A 99 -11.90 -5.46 8.09
C PHE A 99 -11.48 -5.51 9.57
N GLY A 100 -12.25 -6.20 10.41
CA GLY A 100 -11.89 -6.44 11.81
C GLY A 100 -10.64 -7.30 11.97
N ARG A 101 -10.43 -8.26 11.06
CA ARG A 101 -9.21 -9.05 10.99
C ARG A 101 -8.02 -8.16 10.60
N THR A 102 -8.12 -7.37 9.54
CA THR A 102 -7.06 -6.45 9.10
C THR A 102 -6.64 -5.44 10.18
N VAL A 103 -7.58 -4.80 10.87
CA VAL A 103 -7.23 -3.83 11.92
C VAL A 103 -6.46 -4.46 13.07
N ARG A 104 -6.83 -5.70 13.46
CA ARG A 104 -6.10 -6.46 14.48
C ARG A 104 -4.66 -6.72 14.07
N MET A 105 -4.43 -7.02 12.81
CA MET A 105 -3.11 -7.29 12.31
C MET A 105 -2.23 -6.05 12.22
N VAL A 106 -2.80 -4.94 11.78
CA VAL A 106 -2.12 -3.64 11.85
C VAL A 106 -1.74 -3.31 13.30
N ALA A 107 -2.65 -3.53 14.25
CA ALA A 107 -2.37 -3.32 15.67
C ALA A 107 -1.25 -4.22 16.21
N TYR A 108 -1.24 -5.51 15.86
CA TYR A 108 -0.15 -6.42 16.27
C TYR A 108 1.19 -5.98 15.69
N ARG A 109 1.27 -5.57 14.42
CA ARG A 109 2.52 -5.09 13.81
C ARG A 109 3.03 -3.80 14.45
N GLN A 110 2.14 -2.90 14.83
CA GLN A 110 2.52 -1.67 15.53
C GLN A 110 3.01 -1.97 16.96
N THR A 111 2.36 -2.91 17.66
CA THR A 111 2.63 -3.21 19.07
C THR A 111 3.85 -4.12 19.28
N PHE A 112 4.04 -5.09 18.38
CA PHE A 112 5.08 -6.13 18.44
C PHE A 112 6.03 -6.02 17.25
N ARG A 113 6.40 -4.80 16.88
CA ARG A 113 7.23 -4.51 15.71
C ARG A 113 8.57 -5.24 15.76
N GLU A 114 9.14 -5.40 16.95
CA GLU A 114 10.39 -6.12 17.18
C GLU A 114 10.28 -7.64 16.94
N LEU A 115 9.09 -8.22 17.12
CA LEU A 115 8.85 -9.65 16.91
C LEU A 115 8.41 -9.95 15.47
N LEU A 116 7.60 -9.07 14.90
CA LEU A 116 6.98 -9.27 13.60
C LEU A 116 7.77 -8.62 12.46
N GLY A 117 8.70 -7.72 12.75
CA GLY A 117 9.55 -7.07 11.74
C GLY A 117 8.74 -6.50 10.57
N ASN A 118 9.10 -6.93 9.35
CA ASN A 118 8.40 -6.57 8.11
C ASN A 118 7.38 -7.63 7.65
N VAL A 119 6.91 -8.51 8.54
CA VAL A 119 5.93 -9.55 8.17
C VAL A 119 4.71 -8.93 7.51
N ARG A 120 4.39 -9.44 6.33
CA ARG A 120 3.13 -9.22 5.65
C ARG A 120 2.24 -10.43 5.81
N ILE A 121 0.96 -10.22 5.58
CA ILE A 121 -0.03 -11.26 5.72
C ILE A 121 -0.44 -11.70 4.34
N GLU A 122 -0.66 -13.00 4.18
CA GLU A 122 -1.11 -13.59 2.91
C GLU A 122 -2.36 -12.87 2.39
N ASP A 123 -3.30 -12.59 3.30
CA ASP A 123 -4.51 -11.80 3.06
C ASP A 123 -4.29 -10.27 2.96
N GLU A 124 -3.07 -9.78 2.86
CA GLU A 124 -2.76 -8.38 2.54
C GLU A 124 -1.76 -8.28 1.39
N ALA A 125 -1.33 -9.43 0.85
CA ALA A 125 -0.50 -9.49 -0.33
C ALA A 125 -1.36 -9.13 -1.54
N ASP A 126 -1.61 -7.84 -1.70
CA ASP A 126 -2.09 -7.25 -2.94
C ASP A 126 -1.19 -7.78 -4.07
N GLU A 127 -1.79 -8.45 -5.05
CA GLU A 127 -1.11 -8.96 -6.24
C GLU A 127 -0.40 -7.84 -7.02
N ARG A 128 -0.61 -6.56 -6.68
CA ARG A 128 0.23 -5.44 -7.15
C ARG A 128 1.69 -5.51 -6.66
N VAL A 129 1.98 -6.21 -5.57
CA VAL A 129 3.36 -6.54 -5.12
C VAL A 129 3.71 -7.98 -5.49
N THR A 130 2.71 -8.86 -5.50
CA THR A 130 2.77 -10.24 -5.99
C THR A 130 2.66 -10.35 -7.52
N GLY A 131 2.87 -9.26 -8.26
CA GLY A 131 3.18 -9.25 -9.69
C GLY A 131 4.59 -9.77 -9.98
N LEU A 132 5.29 -10.22 -8.94
CA LEU A 132 6.23 -11.34 -9.01
C LEU A 132 5.46 -12.67 -8.89
N VAL A 133 4.37 -12.83 -9.66
CA VAL A 133 3.94 -14.17 -10.04
C VAL A 133 5.18 -14.72 -10.70
N ALA A 134 5.76 -15.76 -10.10
CA ALA A 134 6.68 -16.62 -10.78
C ALA A 134 5.92 -17.16 -12.00
N THR A 135 5.95 -16.40 -13.10
CA THR A 135 5.92 -16.98 -14.43
C THR A 135 6.89 -18.13 -14.30
N GLU A 136 6.40 -19.36 -14.48
CA GLU A 136 7.22 -20.57 -14.47
C GLU A 136 8.58 -20.18 -15.02
N ALA A 137 9.59 -20.20 -14.15
CA ALA A 137 10.93 -19.87 -14.54
C ALA A 137 11.28 -20.93 -15.57
N LYS A 138 11.04 -20.61 -16.85
CA LYS A 138 11.50 -21.36 -18.00
C LYS A 138 12.99 -21.50 -17.71
N ALA A 139 13.39 -22.72 -17.41
CA ALA A 139 14.74 -23.02 -16.95
C ALA A 139 15.73 -22.22 -17.79
N PRO A 140 16.77 -21.60 -17.18
CA PRO A 140 17.70 -20.76 -17.91
C PRO A 140 18.16 -21.54 -19.12
N THR A 141 17.68 -21.13 -20.29
CA THR A 141 17.98 -21.79 -21.54
C THR A 141 19.45 -21.47 -21.74
N GLY A 142 20.30 -22.49 -21.63
CA GLY A 142 21.74 -22.35 -21.84
C GLY A 142 22.00 -21.61 -23.15
N ASP A 143 23.00 -20.74 -23.14
CA ASP A 143 23.51 -19.99 -24.29
C ASP A 143 22.50 -19.11 -25.06
N ARG A 144 21.60 -18.41 -24.35
CA ARG A 144 20.86 -17.29 -24.95
C ARG A 144 21.78 -16.07 -25.09
N ASP A 145 22.05 -15.64 -26.33
CA ASP A 145 22.82 -14.43 -26.62
C ASP A 145 21.94 -13.18 -26.55
N TRP A 146 21.76 -12.66 -25.34
CA TRP A 146 20.98 -11.45 -25.07
C TRP A 146 21.45 -10.23 -25.86
N ALA A 147 22.75 -10.12 -26.17
CA ALA A 147 23.26 -8.98 -26.92
C ALA A 147 22.76 -9.00 -28.36
N ALA A 148 22.77 -10.18 -29.00
CA ALA A 148 22.23 -10.37 -30.34
C ALA A 148 20.72 -10.12 -30.40
N GLU A 149 19.97 -10.57 -29.39
CA GLU A 149 18.51 -10.39 -29.35
C GLU A 149 18.10 -8.93 -29.13
N PHE A 150 18.78 -8.20 -28.25
CA PHE A 150 18.55 -6.75 -28.12
C PHE A 150 18.88 -6.00 -29.41
N ALA A 151 19.89 -6.43 -30.16
CA ALA A 151 20.23 -5.81 -31.45
C ALA A 151 19.18 -6.12 -32.54
N ALA A 152 18.58 -7.32 -32.51
CA ALA A 152 17.60 -7.78 -33.49
C ALA A 152 16.18 -7.23 -33.24
N ALA A 153 15.86 -6.77 -32.03
CA ALA A 153 14.53 -6.25 -31.69
C ALA A 153 14.12 -5.09 -32.63
N GLU A 154 13.00 -5.22 -33.34
CA GLU A 154 12.56 -4.26 -34.36
C GLU A 154 11.59 -3.21 -33.80
N THR A 155 10.88 -3.53 -32.72
CA THR A 155 9.89 -2.64 -32.11
C THR A 155 10.21 -2.37 -30.63
N ARG A 156 9.63 -1.29 -30.11
CA ARG A 156 9.79 -0.92 -28.70
C ARG A 156 9.16 -1.96 -27.77
N GLU A 157 8.00 -2.48 -28.14
CA GLU A 157 7.30 -3.53 -27.38
C GLU A 157 8.13 -4.80 -27.27
N GLN A 158 8.76 -5.24 -28.37
CA GLN A 158 9.69 -6.38 -28.36
C GLN A 158 10.89 -6.13 -27.45
N LEU A 159 11.42 -4.90 -27.46
CA LEU A 159 12.56 -4.55 -26.61
C LEU A 159 12.18 -4.49 -25.12
N ASP A 160 10.95 -4.04 -24.81
CA ASP A 160 10.42 -3.99 -23.45
C ASP A 160 10.12 -5.40 -22.91
N GLU A 161 9.61 -6.30 -23.76
CA GLU A 161 9.47 -7.72 -23.44
C GLU A 161 10.83 -8.38 -23.16
N LEU A 162 11.83 -8.17 -24.02
CA LEU A 162 13.20 -8.67 -23.82
C LEU A 162 13.87 -8.09 -22.56
N ASP A 163 13.64 -6.81 -22.21
CA ASP A 163 14.11 -6.22 -20.94
C ASP A 163 13.50 -6.95 -19.75
N SER A 164 12.19 -7.20 -19.80
CA SER A 164 11.46 -7.91 -18.74
C SER A 164 12.00 -9.34 -18.55
N GLU A 165 12.23 -10.06 -19.65
CA GLU A 165 12.80 -11.42 -19.62
C GLU A 165 14.25 -11.43 -19.11
N ALA A 166 15.08 -10.48 -19.54
CA ALA A 166 16.48 -10.38 -19.12
C ALA A 166 16.59 -10.06 -17.61
N ARG A 167 15.67 -9.25 -17.08
CA ARG A 167 15.56 -8.97 -15.63
C ARG A 167 15.05 -10.17 -14.85
N ALA A 168 14.04 -10.88 -15.35
CA ALA A 168 13.54 -12.10 -14.74
C ALA A 168 14.63 -13.18 -14.68
N ALA A 169 15.42 -13.33 -15.75
CA ALA A 169 16.58 -14.22 -15.82
C ALA A 169 17.80 -13.73 -15.02
N LYS A 170 17.74 -12.53 -14.42
CA LYS A 170 18.81 -11.91 -13.62
C LYS A 170 20.14 -11.80 -14.37
N VAL A 171 20.09 -11.52 -15.67
CA VAL A 171 21.28 -11.42 -16.54
C VAL A 171 21.91 -10.03 -16.45
N LEU A 172 21.10 -8.99 -16.21
CA LEU A 172 21.53 -7.60 -16.00
C LEU A 172 22.11 -7.40 -14.59
N LYS A 173 23.25 -8.05 -14.30
CA LYS A 173 23.97 -7.92 -13.03
C LYS A 173 24.82 -6.63 -13.01
N PRO A 174 25.13 -6.07 -11.83
CA PRO A 174 26.04 -4.91 -11.69
C PRO A 174 27.51 -5.33 -11.88
N ASN A 175 27.82 -5.97 -13.00
CA ASN A 175 29.17 -6.34 -13.43
C ASN A 175 29.39 -5.83 -14.87
N ALA A 176 30.62 -5.97 -15.38
CA ALA A 176 30.97 -5.46 -16.71
C ALA A 176 30.08 -6.04 -17.83
N ALA A 177 29.77 -7.34 -17.78
CA ALA A 177 28.92 -8.00 -18.77
C ALA A 177 27.46 -7.50 -18.73
N GLY A 178 26.86 -7.38 -17.54
CA GLY A 178 25.50 -6.89 -17.39
C GLY A 178 25.37 -5.39 -17.73
N THR A 179 26.42 -4.61 -17.47
CA THR A 179 26.47 -3.19 -17.87
C THR A 179 26.56 -3.05 -19.39
N ALA A 180 27.36 -3.87 -20.06
CA ALA A 180 27.43 -3.89 -21.53
C ALA A 180 26.08 -4.23 -22.16
N LEU A 181 25.35 -5.20 -21.60
CA LEU A 181 23.99 -5.55 -22.06
C LEU A 181 22.99 -4.40 -21.84
N HIS A 182 23.03 -3.73 -20.68
CA HIS A 182 22.20 -2.56 -20.42
C HIS A 182 22.50 -1.41 -21.39
N LEU A 183 23.78 -1.19 -21.73
CA LEU A 183 24.18 -0.21 -22.73
C LEU A 183 23.67 -0.58 -24.13
N ALA A 184 23.73 -1.85 -24.53
CA ALA A 184 23.16 -2.31 -25.80
C ALA A 184 21.64 -2.06 -25.88
N LEU A 185 20.91 -2.40 -24.82
CA LEU A 185 19.46 -2.17 -24.69
C LEU A 185 19.11 -0.68 -24.82
N THR A 186 19.76 0.18 -24.02
CA THR A 186 19.53 1.63 -24.05
C THR A 186 19.87 2.26 -25.40
N THR A 187 20.94 1.79 -26.05
CA THR A 187 21.32 2.22 -27.40
C THR A 187 20.24 1.83 -28.42
N ARG A 188 19.72 0.60 -28.36
CA ARG A 188 18.65 0.15 -29.25
C ARG A 188 17.35 0.92 -29.00
N ARG A 189 16.95 1.10 -27.74
CA ARG A 189 15.74 1.85 -27.37
C ARG A 189 15.79 3.27 -27.96
N ARG A 190 16.94 3.93 -27.84
CA ARG A 190 17.14 5.27 -28.43
C ARG A 190 17.03 5.27 -29.96
N ALA A 191 17.56 4.26 -30.64
CA ALA A 191 17.46 4.14 -32.09
C ALA A 191 16.01 3.95 -32.57
N LEU A 192 15.22 3.14 -31.85
CA LEU A 192 13.80 2.92 -32.15
C LEU A 192 12.97 4.20 -31.90
N THR A 193 13.20 4.89 -30.78
CA THR A 193 12.52 6.18 -30.50
C THR A 193 12.87 7.27 -31.50
N ALA A 194 14.10 7.31 -32.02
CA ALA A 194 14.49 8.27 -33.05
C ALA A 194 13.86 7.99 -34.44
N THR A 195 13.27 6.80 -34.63
CA THR A 195 12.62 6.41 -35.89
C THR A 195 11.10 6.66 -35.85
N GLU A 196 10.53 6.85 -34.66
CA GLU A 196 9.15 7.31 -34.50
C GLU A 196 9.06 8.79 -34.87
N PRO A 197 8.13 9.19 -35.77
CA PRO A 197 7.93 10.60 -36.09
C PRO A 197 7.50 11.33 -34.82
N GLU A 198 8.29 12.33 -34.38
CA GLU A 198 7.92 13.20 -33.28
C GLU A 198 6.60 13.92 -33.62
N ASP A 199 5.50 13.48 -33.02
CA ASP A 199 4.30 14.29 -32.91
C ASP A 199 4.68 15.53 -32.09
N ALA A 200 4.81 16.65 -32.79
CA ALA A 200 5.25 17.92 -32.22
C ALA A 200 4.34 18.31 -31.06
N TRP A 201 4.87 18.21 -29.85
CA TRP A 201 4.19 18.64 -28.63
C TRP A 201 3.88 20.14 -28.71
N THR A 202 2.61 20.49 -28.88
CA THR A 202 2.13 21.87 -28.76
C THR A 202 1.85 22.18 -27.28
N PRO A 203 2.56 23.14 -26.66
CA PRO A 203 2.29 23.55 -25.29
C PRO A 203 0.90 24.19 -25.20
N ALA A 204 0.04 23.65 -24.32
CA ALA A 204 -1.27 24.22 -24.05
C ALA A 204 -1.13 25.55 -23.27
N GLU A 205 -1.86 26.58 -23.69
CA GLU A 205 -1.91 27.88 -23.01
C GLU A 205 -2.49 27.74 -21.60
N HIS A 206 -1.65 27.94 -20.59
CA HIS A 206 -2.07 28.00 -19.20
C HIS A 206 -2.83 29.31 -18.93
N VAL A 207 -4.14 29.22 -18.72
CA VAL A 207 -4.95 30.33 -18.21
C VAL A 207 -4.62 30.54 -16.74
N ALA A 208 -3.95 31.65 -16.41
CA ALA A 208 -3.58 31.99 -15.04
C ALA A 208 -4.82 32.30 -14.18
N SER A 209 -5.11 31.47 -13.18
CA SER A 209 -6.16 31.76 -12.20
C SER A 209 -5.66 32.86 -11.24
N GLN A 210 -6.35 33.99 -11.21
CA GLN A 210 -6.04 35.08 -10.28
C GLN A 210 -6.42 34.67 -8.86
N ARG A 211 -5.41 34.47 -8.02
CA ARG A 211 -5.58 34.18 -6.60
C ARG A 211 -6.14 35.43 -5.90
N PRO A 212 -7.26 35.35 -5.16
CA PRO A 212 -7.80 36.51 -4.45
C PRO A 212 -6.84 37.00 -3.37
N ALA A 213 -6.73 38.33 -3.23
CA ALA A 213 -5.83 38.97 -2.27
C ALA A 213 -6.18 38.63 -0.81
N PRO A 214 -5.18 38.42 0.07
CA PRO A 214 -5.40 38.15 1.49
C PRO A 214 -6.07 39.34 2.20
N ARG A 215 -7.16 39.06 2.93
CA ARG A 215 -7.94 40.04 3.71
C ARG A 215 -7.57 39.94 5.19
N ASP A 216 -6.36 40.37 5.55
CA ASP A 216 -5.81 40.25 6.91
C ASP A 216 -6.43 41.18 7.96
N TYR A 217 -7.30 42.12 7.57
CA TYR A 217 -7.93 43.08 8.47
C TYR A 217 -9.25 42.62 9.09
N LEU A 218 -9.77 41.44 8.72
CA LEU A 218 -11.01 40.89 9.27
C LEU A 218 -10.71 39.90 10.40
N PRO A 219 -11.28 40.07 11.62
CA PRO A 219 -11.18 39.06 12.64
C PRO A 219 -11.81 37.75 12.14
N PRO A 220 -11.21 36.58 12.44
CA PRO A 220 -11.67 35.30 11.91
C PRO A 220 -13.15 35.08 12.26
N ALA A 221 -13.97 34.83 11.24
CA ALA A 221 -15.43 34.70 11.34
C ALA A 221 -15.88 33.75 12.46
N ASN A 222 -15.06 32.76 12.80
CA ASN A 222 -15.34 31.74 13.81
C ASN A 222 -15.14 32.18 15.27
N ARG A 223 -14.74 33.44 15.55
CA ARG A 223 -14.50 33.88 16.94
C ARG A 223 -15.80 33.99 17.76
N ALA A 224 -16.89 34.44 17.15
CA ALA A 224 -18.18 34.56 17.81
C ALA A 224 -18.80 33.18 18.12
N GLU A 225 -18.67 32.23 17.19
CA GLU A 225 -19.16 30.86 17.37
C GLU A 225 -18.38 30.09 18.44
N ARG A 226 -17.05 30.23 18.47
CA ARG A 226 -16.22 29.62 19.53
C ARG A 226 -16.60 30.12 20.93
N ARG A 227 -17.01 31.38 21.08
CA ARG A 227 -17.48 31.94 22.36
C ARG A 227 -18.83 31.37 22.79
N LYS A 228 -19.77 31.13 21.86
CA LYS A 228 -21.06 30.49 22.16
C LYS A 228 -20.88 29.03 22.60
N ALA A 229 -20.01 28.27 21.91
CA ALA A 229 -19.74 26.88 22.25
C ALA A 229 -19.13 26.72 23.66
N ALA A 230 -18.21 27.60 24.05
CA ALA A 230 -17.58 27.56 25.37
C ALA A 230 -18.56 27.82 26.53
N ARG A 231 -19.53 28.73 26.36
CA ARG A 231 -20.56 29.02 27.39
C ARG A 231 -21.49 27.83 27.64
N LYS A 232 -21.76 27.00 26.63
CA LYS A 232 -22.66 25.84 26.76
C LYS A 232 -22.02 24.68 27.56
N LYS A 233 -20.69 24.64 27.67
CA LYS A 233 -19.95 23.53 28.31
C LYS A 233 -19.66 23.75 29.81
N GLY A 234 -19.81 24.97 30.33
CA GLY A 234 -19.47 25.32 31.73
C GLY A 234 -20.64 25.36 32.73
N GLY A 235 -21.87 25.10 32.29
CA GLY A 235 -23.09 25.21 33.11
C GLY A 235 -23.60 23.87 33.63
N LYS A 236 -22.83 23.17 34.47
CA LYS A 236 -23.35 22.14 35.38
C LYS A 236 -22.39 22.02 36.57
N ARG A 237 -22.64 22.84 37.58
CA ARG A 237 -22.38 22.53 38.99
C ARG A 237 -23.72 22.51 39.68
#